data_AF-A0A383ETR9-F1
#
_entry.id   AF-A0A383ETR9-F1
#
_cell.length_a   1.000
_cell.length_b   1.000
_cell.length_c   1.000
_cell.angle_alpha   90.00
_cell.angle_beta   90.00
_cell.angle_gamma   90.00
#
_symmetry.space_group_name_H-M   'P 1'
#
loop_
_entity.id
_entity.type
_entity.pdbx_description
1 polymer ?
#
loop_
_entity_poly.entity_id
_entity_poly.type
_entity_poly.pdbx_seq_one_letter_code
_entity_poly.pdbx_strand_id
1 'polypeptide(L)'
;MATPKKKAEQITPLMASSVDYESHAVQSTRTRQNRSGSIERTNRFTNIDDGLIPFKYDSATYGSKNSASLNVKDAIVLCQKAYYNFAIFRNTIDLMTEFSTNNVYYTGGNKKSRDFFKAFFNKLNIYDLQDKFFREYYRSGNVFIYKFSSKLKKRDIMKINQTYSALDKSFDVSVPSKYIILNPADIRMGGNISFVAGKYYKTLSDYELD
;
A
#
# COMPACT_ATOMS: atom_id res chain seq x y z
N MET A 1 78.61 -42.87 2.40
CA MET A 1 77.64 -42.94 3.52
C MET A 1 77.30 -41.52 3.95
N ALA A 2 76.06 -41.08 3.68
CA ALA A 2 75.29 -40.10 4.46
C ALA A 2 74.00 -39.80 3.68
N THR A 3 72.88 -40.30 4.18
CA THR A 3 71.52 -40.05 3.64
C THR A 3 71.09 -38.61 3.92
N PRO A 4 70.27 -37.97 3.06
CA PRO A 4 69.74 -36.65 3.34
C PRO A 4 68.66 -36.74 4.43
N LYS A 5 68.80 -35.91 5.48
CA LYS A 5 67.85 -35.80 6.60
C LYS A 5 66.48 -35.31 6.12
N LYS A 6 65.43 -36.08 6.43
CA LYS A 6 64.02 -35.72 6.23
C LYS A 6 63.65 -34.59 7.21
N LYS A 7 63.16 -33.46 6.70
CA LYS A 7 62.72 -32.30 7.50
C LYS A 7 61.40 -32.64 8.20
N ALA A 8 61.34 -32.44 9.52
CA ALA A 8 60.16 -32.75 10.34
C ALA A 8 58.98 -31.82 10.00
N GLU A 9 57.79 -32.38 9.80
CA GLU A 9 56.54 -31.64 9.68
C GLU A 9 56.16 -31.05 11.05
N GLN A 10 56.06 -29.73 11.13
CA GLN A 10 55.49 -29.05 12.28
C GLN A 10 53.97 -29.11 12.16
N ILE A 11 53.35 -29.90 13.04
CA ILE A 11 51.89 -29.96 13.18
C ILE A 11 51.49 -28.74 14.02
N THR A 12 51.02 -27.67 13.38
CA THR A 12 50.45 -26.51 14.08
C THR A 12 48.93 -26.69 14.25
N PRO A 13 48.39 -26.47 15.46
CA PRO A 13 46.96 -26.60 15.69
C PRO A 13 46.19 -25.46 15.01
N LEU A 14 44.98 -25.80 14.56
CA LEU A 14 44.02 -24.92 13.92
C LEU A 14 43.60 -23.80 14.89
N MET A 15 44.17 -22.60 14.76
CA MET A 15 43.73 -21.43 15.51
C MET A 15 42.53 -20.77 14.80
N ALA A 16 41.38 -20.82 15.45
CA ALA A 16 40.30 -19.87 15.24
C ALA A 16 40.60 -18.62 16.05
N SER A 17 41.04 -17.54 15.39
CA SER A 17 40.99 -16.21 15.98
C SER A 17 40.68 -15.18 14.90
N SER A 18 39.48 -14.61 15.01
CA SER A 18 39.04 -13.39 14.37
C SER A 18 39.99 -12.24 14.73
N VAL A 19 40.65 -11.66 13.73
CA VAL A 19 41.27 -10.33 13.87
C VAL A 19 41.13 -9.61 12.53
N ASP A 20 40.27 -8.59 12.54
CA ASP A 20 40.22 -7.54 11.52
C ASP A 20 41.54 -6.74 11.50
N TYR A 21 41.84 -6.12 10.34
CA TYR A 21 42.89 -5.14 10.01
C TYR A 21 43.90 -5.64 8.97
N GLU A 22 43.60 -5.39 7.69
CA GLU A 22 44.44 -4.59 6.78
C GLU A 22 43.83 -4.59 5.36
N SER A 23 43.65 -3.40 4.82
CA SER A 23 43.15 -3.14 3.48
C SER A 23 44.23 -3.46 2.43
N HIS A 24 44.20 -4.69 1.91
CA HIS A 24 44.83 -5.02 0.64
C HIS A 24 43.76 -5.46 -0.36
N ALA A 25 43.72 -4.80 -1.51
CA ALA A 25 42.80 -5.08 -2.61
C ALA A 25 43.09 -6.49 -3.18
N VAL A 26 42.46 -7.50 -2.59
CA VAL A 26 42.48 -8.87 -3.13
C VAL A 26 41.34 -8.98 -4.13
N GLN A 27 41.67 -9.25 -5.39
CA GLN A 27 40.72 -9.63 -6.43
C GLN A 27 39.81 -10.74 -5.89
N SER A 28 38.54 -10.41 -5.69
CA SER A 28 37.53 -11.35 -5.19
C SER A 28 37.30 -12.43 -6.24
N THR A 29 37.95 -13.58 -6.06
CA THR A 29 37.56 -14.81 -6.76
C THR A 29 36.31 -15.34 -6.05
N ARG A 30 35.21 -15.55 -6.79
CA ARG A 30 33.95 -16.10 -6.27
C ARG A 30 34.22 -17.40 -5.50
N THR A 31 34.24 -17.32 -4.18
CA THR A 31 34.33 -18.52 -3.34
C THR A 31 32.96 -19.18 -3.27
N ARG A 32 32.88 -20.42 -3.75
CA ARG A 32 31.71 -21.27 -3.53
C ARG A 32 31.64 -21.58 -2.03
N GLN A 33 30.75 -20.91 -1.32
CA GLN A 33 30.51 -21.20 0.10
C GLN A 33 29.36 -22.19 0.26
N ASN A 34 29.52 -23.14 1.18
CA ASN A 34 28.46 -24.08 1.54
C ASN A 34 27.48 -23.39 2.50
N ARG A 35 26.31 -23.00 1.98
CA ARG A 35 25.24 -22.33 2.74
C ARG A 35 24.66 -23.19 3.87
N SER A 36 24.82 -24.51 3.84
CA SER A 36 24.33 -25.40 4.90
C SER A 36 25.27 -25.49 6.11
N GLY A 37 26.49 -24.95 6.01
CA GLY A 37 27.52 -25.05 7.05
C GLY A 37 27.59 -23.83 7.99
N SER A 38 26.91 -22.74 7.67
CA SER A 38 26.85 -21.55 8.54
C SER A 38 25.65 -21.64 9.47
N ILE A 39 25.89 -21.70 10.78
CA ILE A 39 24.84 -21.72 11.82
C ILE A 39 24.11 -20.36 11.89
N GLU A 40 24.83 -19.27 11.57
CA GLU A 40 24.24 -17.94 11.47
C GLU A 40 23.34 -17.81 10.22
N ARG A 41 22.18 -17.16 10.38
CA ARG A 41 21.34 -16.78 9.24
C ARG A 41 22.13 -15.83 8.35
N THR A 42 22.68 -16.36 7.26
CA THR A 42 23.44 -15.63 6.23
C THR A 42 22.67 -14.48 5.57
N ASN A 43 21.36 -14.39 5.81
CA ASN A 43 20.42 -13.55 5.10
C ASN A 43 19.44 -12.87 6.07
N ARG A 44 19.97 -12.20 7.11
CA ARG A 44 19.18 -11.59 8.21
C ARG A 44 18.06 -10.64 7.75
N PHE A 45 18.22 -9.99 6.58
CA PHE A 45 17.28 -8.98 6.07
C PHE A 45 16.67 -9.31 4.70
N THR A 46 16.75 -10.56 4.24
CA THR A 46 16.27 -10.95 2.91
C THR A 46 14.80 -10.61 2.65
N ASN A 47 13.93 -10.76 3.64
CA ASN A 47 12.51 -10.41 3.48
C ASN A 47 12.24 -8.92 3.24
N ILE A 48 13.15 -8.05 3.70
CA ILE A 48 13.07 -6.58 3.50
C ILE A 48 13.74 -6.22 2.17
N ASP A 49 14.86 -6.88 1.84
CA ASP A 49 15.60 -6.69 0.59
C ASP A 49 14.77 -7.14 -0.62
N ASP A 50 14.07 -8.27 -0.52
CA ASP A 50 13.20 -8.83 -1.57
C ASP A 50 11.78 -8.20 -1.56
N GLY A 51 11.55 -7.18 -0.72
CA GLY A 51 10.27 -6.50 -0.60
C GLY A 51 9.96 -5.63 -1.83
N LEU A 52 8.71 -5.62 -2.28
CA LEU A 52 8.27 -4.82 -3.42
C LEU A 52 8.39 -3.32 -3.09
N ILE A 53 9.33 -2.64 -3.72
CA ILE A 53 9.46 -1.18 -3.63
C ILE A 53 8.78 -0.48 -4.82
N PRO A 54 8.27 0.75 -4.66
CA PRO A 54 7.64 1.51 -5.75
C PRO A 54 8.58 1.90 -6.89
N PHE A 55 9.90 1.79 -6.69
CA PHE A 55 10.92 2.20 -7.65
C PHE A 55 11.44 0.99 -8.43
N LYS A 56 11.57 1.15 -9.74
CA LYS A 56 12.23 0.15 -10.59
C LYS A 56 13.72 0.26 -10.40
N TYR A 57 14.36 -0.80 -9.91
CA TYR A 57 15.76 -1.05 -10.25
C TYR A 57 15.74 -2.01 -11.45
N ASP A 58 16.11 -1.49 -12.61
CA ASP A 58 16.35 -2.34 -13.77
C ASP A 58 17.55 -3.24 -13.43
N SER A 59 17.31 -4.52 -13.14
CA SER A 59 18.36 -5.51 -12.94
C SER A 59 18.88 -6.01 -14.29
N ALA A 60 19.27 -5.09 -15.17
CA ALA A 60 20.12 -5.40 -16.32
C ALA A 60 21.60 -5.60 -15.90
N THR A 61 21.94 -5.41 -14.63
CA THR A 61 23.29 -5.67 -14.11
C THR A 61 23.26 -6.81 -13.10
N TYR A 62 23.85 -7.93 -13.52
CA TYR A 62 24.19 -9.14 -12.78
C TYR A 62 24.21 -8.99 -11.24
N GLY A 63 23.21 -9.57 -10.56
CA GLY A 63 23.30 -9.90 -9.14
C GLY A 63 22.30 -9.22 -8.20
N SER A 64 21.41 -8.36 -8.70
CA SER A 64 20.32 -7.81 -7.88
C SER A 64 19.24 -8.88 -7.67
N LYS A 65 18.96 -9.23 -6.42
CA LYS A 65 17.99 -10.28 -6.04
C LYS A 65 16.53 -9.88 -6.22
N ASN A 66 16.25 -8.63 -6.62
CA ASN A 66 14.93 -8.19 -7.04
C ASN A 66 14.75 -8.34 -8.55
N SER A 67 14.45 -9.56 -8.97
CA SER A 67 14.07 -9.91 -10.35
C SER A 67 12.55 -9.81 -10.59
N ALA A 68 11.78 -9.30 -9.62
CA ALA A 68 10.35 -9.11 -9.80
C ALA A 68 10.11 -7.82 -10.61
N SER A 69 9.91 -7.96 -11.92
CA SER A 69 9.44 -6.89 -12.83
C SER A 69 7.98 -6.46 -12.55
N LEU A 70 7.51 -6.65 -11.32
CA LEU A 70 6.12 -6.54 -10.93
C LEU A 70 5.85 -5.09 -10.52
N ASN A 71 4.99 -4.38 -11.26
CA ASN A 71 4.65 -3.01 -10.88
C ASN A 71 3.62 -3.03 -9.74
N VAL A 72 3.49 -1.92 -9.00
CA VAL A 72 2.44 -1.76 -7.97
C VAL A 72 1.04 -2.07 -8.53
N LYS A 73 0.78 -1.70 -9.79
CA LYS A 73 -0.48 -2.05 -10.47
C LYS A 73 -0.63 -3.55 -10.68
N ASP A 74 0.43 -4.25 -11.05
CA ASP A 74 0.38 -5.70 -11.27
C ASP A 74 0.13 -6.44 -9.96
N ALA A 75 0.69 -5.94 -8.85
CA ALA A 75 0.42 -6.47 -7.50
C ALA A 75 -1.06 -6.32 -7.12
N ILE A 76 -1.63 -5.14 -7.35
CA ILE A 76 -3.06 -4.88 -7.11
C ILE A 76 -3.94 -5.84 -7.92
N VAL A 77 -3.66 -6.02 -9.22
CA VAL A 77 -4.42 -6.93 -10.07
C VAL A 77 -4.29 -8.38 -9.60
N LEU A 78 -3.12 -8.81 -9.13
CA LEU A 78 -2.92 -10.16 -8.58
C LEU A 78 -3.70 -10.38 -7.28
N CYS A 79 -3.66 -9.43 -6.34
CA CYS A 79 -4.48 -9.49 -5.13
C CYS A 79 -5.98 -9.50 -5.46
N GLN A 80 -6.39 -8.75 -6.48
CA GLN A 80 -7.76 -8.77 -6.95
C GLN A 80 -8.17 -10.15 -7.50
N LYS A 81 -7.32 -10.77 -8.33
CA LYS A 81 -7.55 -12.14 -8.81
C LYS A 81 -7.58 -13.15 -7.66
N ALA A 82 -6.70 -12.99 -6.68
CA ALA A 82 -6.65 -13.86 -5.50
C ALA A 82 -7.95 -13.81 -4.68
N TYR A 83 -8.57 -12.63 -4.54
CA TYR A 83 -9.86 -12.46 -3.86
C TYR A 83 -11.01 -13.24 -4.51
N TYR A 84 -11.05 -13.31 -5.84
CA TYR A 84 -12.11 -14.08 -6.51
C TYR A 84 -11.80 -15.57 -6.62
N ASN A 85 -10.52 -15.96 -6.66
CA ASN A 85 -10.12 -17.35 -6.90
C ASN A 85 -9.90 -18.17 -5.61
N PHE A 86 -9.41 -17.55 -4.53
CA PHE A 86 -9.08 -18.26 -3.29
C PHE A 86 -10.07 -17.93 -2.17
N ALA A 87 -10.88 -18.92 -1.78
CA ALA A 87 -11.90 -18.77 -0.75
C ALA A 87 -11.34 -18.35 0.62
N ILE A 88 -10.16 -18.85 1.01
CA ILE A 88 -9.55 -18.49 2.29
C ILE A 88 -9.20 -17.01 2.36
N PHE A 89 -8.66 -16.45 1.28
CA PHE A 89 -8.30 -15.04 1.18
C PHE A 89 -9.54 -14.15 1.20
N ARG A 90 -10.60 -14.56 0.47
CA ARG A 90 -11.90 -13.89 0.50
C ARG A 90 -12.49 -13.85 1.92
N ASN A 91 -12.58 -15.00 2.59
CA ASN A 91 -13.17 -15.10 3.91
C ASN A 91 -12.41 -14.26 4.95
N THR A 92 -11.07 -14.23 4.89
CA THR A 92 -10.27 -13.38 5.78
C THR A 92 -10.56 -11.89 5.56
N ILE A 93 -10.63 -11.45 4.30
CA ILE A 93 -10.97 -10.05 4.01
C ILE A 93 -12.39 -9.74 4.48
N ASP A 94 -13.36 -10.61 4.19
CA ASP A 94 -14.76 -10.40 4.56
C ASP A 94 -14.91 -10.29 6.10
N LEU A 95 -14.24 -11.15 6.88
CA LEU A 95 -14.20 -11.05 8.36
C LEU A 95 -13.57 -9.72 8.84
N MET A 96 -12.47 -9.27 8.21
CA MET A 96 -11.83 -8.01 8.57
C MET A 96 -12.74 -6.80 8.24
N THR A 97 -13.47 -6.86 7.12
CA THR A 97 -14.43 -5.81 6.73
C THR A 97 -15.63 -5.75 7.66
N GLU A 98 -16.17 -6.91 8.06
CA GLU A 98 -17.28 -7.00 9.01
C GLU A 98 -16.89 -6.42 10.38
N PHE A 99 -15.68 -6.71 10.86
CA PHE A 99 -15.19 -6.16 12.13
C PHE A 99 -14.93 -4.64 12.08
N SER A 100 -14.50 -4.14 10.91
CA SER A 100 -14.18 -2.72 10.73
C SER A 100 -15.43 -1.85 10.57
N THR A 101 -16.52 -2.42 10.05
CA THR A 101 -17.77 -1.71 9.79
C THR A 101 -18.55 -1.53 11.09
N ASN A 102 -18.57 -0.30 11.61
CA ASN A 102 -19.22 0.03 12.88
C ASN A 102 -20.15 1.23 12.75
N ASN A 103 -21.16 1.27 13.62
CA ASN A 103 -22.10 2.38 13.69
C ASN A 103 -21.37 3.68 14.05
N VAL A 104 -21.64 4.75 13.31
CA VAL A 104 -21.03 6.06 13.56
C VAL A 104 -21.80 6.78 14.68
N TYR A 105 -21.11 7.12 15.76
CA TYR A 105 -21.65 7.91 16.87
C TYR A 105 -21.26 9.38 16.74
N TYR A 106 -22.23 10.27 16.87
CA TYR A 106 -22.00 11.71 16.84
C TYR A 106 -21.71 12.22 18.26
N THR A 107 -20.54 12.82 18.46
CA THR A 107 -20.18 13.51 19.71
C THR A 107 -20.48 15.02 19.60
N GLY A 108 -21.08 15.58 20.64
CA GLY A 108 -21.43 17.01 20.70
C GLY A 108 -22.73 17.43 19.98
N GLY A 109 -22.88 18.75 19.79
CA GLY A 109 -23.98 19.38 19.04
C GLY A 109 -25.37 19.39 19.70
N ASN A 110 -26.29 20.13 19.07
CA ASN A 110 -27.72 20.12 19.44
C ASN A 110 -28.42 18.86 18.91
N LYS A 111 -29.46 18.38 19.60
CA LYS A 111 -30.29 17.22 19.19
C LYS A 111 -30.75 17.33 17.73
N LYS A 112 -31.24 18.51 17.32
CA LYS A 112 -31.69 18.79 15.95
C LYS A 112 -30.58 18.60 14.90
N SER A 113 -29.35 18.99 15.20
CA SER A 113 -28.21 18.84 14.29
C SER A 113 -27.80 17.38 14.15
N ARG A 114 -27.78 16.63 15.25
CA ARG A 114 -27.52 15.17 15.22
C ARG A 114 -28.56 14.41 14.42
N ASP A 115 -29.84 14.77 14.58
CA ASP A 115 -30.93 14.15 13.82
C ASP A 115 -30.81 14.45 12.31
N PHE A 116 -30.39 15.66 11.95
CA PHE A 116 -30.09 16.02 10.57
C PHE A 116 -28.94 15.19 9.98
N PHE A 117 -27.79 15.12 10.66
CA PHE A 117 -26.64 14.34 10.16
C PHE A 117 -26.94 12.85 10.10
N LYS A 118 -27.71 12.32 11.07
CA LYS A 118 -28.20 10.95 11.02
C LYS A 118 -29.06 10.70 9.78
N ALA A 119 -30.02 11.56 9.47
CA ALA A 119 -30.82 11.45 8.26
C ALA A 119 -29.98 11.63 6.98
N PHE A 120 -29.01 12.54 7.00
CA PHE A 120 -28.14 12.80 5.86
C PHE A 120 -27.20 11.63 5.57
N PHE A 121 -26.58 11.04 6.59
CA PHE A 121 -25.70 9.88 6.46
C PHE A 121 -26.46 8.61 6.08
N ASN A 122 -27.70 8.47 6.56
CA ASN A 122 -28.60 7.42 6.08
C ASN A 122 -28.89 7.60 4.59
N LYS A 123 -29.15 8.83 4.12
CA LYS A 123 -29.38 9.11 2.69
C LYS A 123 -28.15 8.85 1.82
N LEU A 124 -26.96 9.09 2.37
CA LEU A 124 -25.69 8.81 1.69
C LEU A 124 -25.29 7.33 1.71
N ASN A 125 -26.05 6.47 2.43
CA ASN A 125 -25.73 5.06 2.63
C ASN A 125 -24.30 4.84 3.13
N ILE A 126 -23.93 5.49 4.24
CA ILE A 126 -22.55 5.40 4.78
C ILE A 126 -22.13 3.96 5.10
N TYR A 127 -23.04 3.10 5.54
CA TYR A 127 -22.72 1.68 5.80
C TYR A 127 -22.21 0.97 4.53
N ASP A 128 -22.88 1.16 3.40
CA ASP A 128 -22.46 0.59 2.11
C ASP A 128 -21.13 1.21 1.63
N LEU A 129 -20.91 2.50 1.91
CA LEU A 129 -19.63 3.16 1.63
C LEU A 129 -18.50 2.58 2.49
N GLN A 130 -18.73 2.36 3.79
CA GLN A 130 -17.74 1.79 4.71
C GLN A 130 -17.37 0.37 4.31
N ASP A 131 -18.36 -0.48 4.04
CA ASP A 131 -18.14 -1.86 3.59
C ASP A 131 -17.27 -1.90 2.32
N LYS A 132 -17.65 -1.13 1.29
CA LYS A 132 -16.89 -1.02 0.05
C LYS A 132 -15.48 -0.45 0.28
N PHE A 133 -15.35 0.53 1.17
CA PHE A 133 -14.08 1.18 1.49
C PHE A 133 -13.11 0.18 2.13
N PHE A 134 -13.55 -0.51 3.18
CA PHE A 134 -12.70 -1.49 3.87
C PHE A 134 -12.38 -2.67 2.97
N ARG A 135 -13.33 -3.12 2.14
CA ARG A 135 -13.07 -4.21 1.19
C ARG A 135 -11.98 -3.87 0.18
N GLU A 136 -12.01 -2.67 -0.41
CA GLU A 136 -10.94 -2.24 -1.31
C GLU A 136 -9.62 -1.97 -0.58
N TYR A 137 -9.67 -1.44 0.64
CA TYR A 137 -8.50 -1.20 1.48
C TYR A 137 -7.74 -2.49 1.80
N TYR A 138 -8.42 -3.53 2.29
CA TYR A 138 -7.79 -4.80 2.60
C TYR A 138 -7.38 -5.60 1.36
N ARG A 139 -8.03 -5.36 0.21
CA ARG A 139 -7.72 -6.05 -1.05
C ARG A 139 -6.52 -5.48 -1.79
N SER A 140 -6.36 -4.16 -1.80
CA SER A 140 -5.41 -3.47 -2.69
C SER A 140 -4.50 -2.47 -1.98
N GLY A 141 -4.74 -2.19 -0.70
CA GLY A 141 -4.03 -1.20 0.10
C GLY A 141 -4.32 0.26 -0.28
N ASN A 142 -4.87 0.51 -1.47
CA ASN A 142 -5.13 1.84 -2.01
C ASN A 142 -6.60 2.02 -2.31
N VAL A 143 -7.20 3.11 -1.80
CA VAL A 143 -8.62 3.40 -2.03
C VAL A 143 -8.78 4.79 -2.61
N PHE A 144 -9.51 4.87 -3.72
CA PHE A 144 -9.83 6.12 -4.38
C PHE A 144 -11.32 6.40 -4.29
N ILE A 145 -11.68 7.55 -3.74
CA ILE A 145 -13.06 7.96 -3.54
C ILE A 145 -13.35 9.14 -4.47
N TYR A 146 -14.37 8.99 -5.30
CA TYR A 146 -14.93 10.06 -6.11
C TYR A 146 -16.19 10.62 -5.44
N LYS A 147 -16.18 11.92 -5.17
CA LYS A 147 -17.27 12.65 -4.51
C LYS A 147 -18.14 13.34 -5.54
N PHE A 148 -19.41 12.95 -5.62
CA PHE A 148 -20.42 13.71 -6.35
C PHE A 148 -20.93 14.84 -5.47
N SER A 149 -20.79 16.06 -5.99
CA SER A 149 -21.21 17.28 -5.33
C SER A 149 -22.50 17.78 -5.98
N SER A 150 -23.53 18.00 -5.17
CA SER A 150 -24.82 18.56 -5.61
C SER A 150 -25.00 19.96 -5.06
N LYS A 151 -25.58 20.87 -5.84
CA LYS A 151 -25.88 22.23 -5.37
C LYS A 151 -27.24 22.24 -4.68
N LEU A 152 -27.32 22.86 -3.51
CA LEU A 152 -28.58 22.98 -2.78
C LEU A 152 -29.46 24.09 -3.36
N LYS A 153 -30.77 23.88 -3.36
CA LYS A 153 -31.72 24.92 -3.77
C LYS A 153 -31.75 26.03 -2.71
N LYS A 154 -31.85 27.29 -3.17
CA LYS A 154 -31.91 28.48 -2.29
C LYS A 154 -33.00 28.39 -1.21
N ARG A 155 -34.14 27.74 -1.51
CA ARG A 155 -35.25 27.53 -0.56
C ARG A 155 -34.87 26.61 0.61
N ASP A 156 -34.07 25.58 0.34
CA ASP A 156 -33.65 24.60 1.36
C ASP A 156 -32.53 25.18 2.23
N ILE A 157 -31.64 26.00 1.64
CA ILE A 157 -30.63 26.77 2.36
C ILE A 157 -31.29 27.72 3.37
N MET A 158 -32.38 28.40 2.99
CA MET A 158 -33.10 29.30 3.91
C MET A 158 -33.69 28.56 5.11
N LYS A 159 -34.23 27.34 4.93
CA LYS A 159 -34.76 26.52 6.03
C LYS A 159 -33.66 26.04 6.99
N ILE A 160 -32.47 25.74 6.46
CA ILE A 160 -31.31 25.35 7.27
C ILE A 160 -30.76 26.57 8.03
N ASN A 161 -30.61 27.71 7.36
CA ASN A 161 -30.08 28.94 7.93
C ASN A 161 -31.03 29.60 8.95
N GLN A 162 -32.33 29.33 8.91
CA GLN A 162 -33.27 29.78 9.96
C GLN A 162 -32.90 29.25 11.36
N THR A 163 -32.07 28.21 11.47
CA THR A 163 -31.57 27.69 12.76
C THR A 163 -30.22 28.26 13.20
N TYR A 164 -29.49 28.91 12.30
CA TYR A 164 -28.20 29.57 12.53
C TYR A 164 -28.31 31.01 12.04
N SER A 165 -28.86 31.88 12.88
CA SER A 165 -28.83 33.32 12.62
C SER A 165 -27.38 33.80 12.53
N ALA A 166 -27.11 34.60 11.50
CA ALA A 166 -25.84 35.24 11.14
C ALA A 166 -24.77 34.30 10.54
N LEU A 167 -24.76 34.18 9.21
CA LEU A 167 -23.56 34.14 8.38
C LEU A 167 -23.97 34.43 6.92
N ASP A 168 -23.15 35.22 6.23
CA ASP A 168 -23.51 36.02 5.06
C ASP A 168 -24.17 35.28 3.88
N LYS A 169 -25.11 35.99 3.26
CA LYS A 169 -25.94 35.55 2.14
C LYS A 169 -25.17 35.49 0.81
N SER A 170 -24.28 34.50 0.59
CA SER A 170 -23.88 34.06 -0.76
C SER A 170 -22.80 32.98 -0.73
N PHE A 171 -23.13 31.79 -0.25
CA PHE A 171 -22.31 30.61 -0.54
C PHE A 171 -23.09 29.68 -1.47
N ASP A 172 -22.49 29.33 -2.61
CA ASP A 172 -22.98 28.25 -3.46
C ASP A 172 -22.68 26.93 -2.72
N VAL A 173 -23.55 26.58 -1.77
CA VAL A 173 -23.33 25.44 -0.88
C VAL A 173 -23.51 24.15 -1.68
N SER A 174 -22.38 23.53 -2.02
CA SER A 174 -22.36 22.19 -2.59
C SER A 174 -22.21 21.14 -1.51
N VAL A 175 -23.19 20.26 -1.41
CA VAL A 175 -23.22 19.14 -0.47
C VAL A 175 -22.96 17.84 -1.23
N PRO A 176 -22.15 16.91 -0.70
CA PRO A 176 -21.98 15.60 -1.31
C PRO A 176 -23.32 14.89 -1.42
N SER A 177 -23.64 14.37 -2.60
CA SER A 177 -24.84 13.59 -2.87
C SER A 177 -24.57 12.09 -2.96
N LYS A 178 -23.37 11.70 -3.40
CA LYS A 178 -22.97 10.31 -3.57
C LYS A 178 -21.45 10.18 -3.50
N TYR A 179 -21.00 9.07 -2.95
CA TYR A 179 -19.60 8.63 -3.03
C TYR A 179 -19.53 7.38 -3.90
N ILE A 180 -18.56 7.32 -4.79
CA ILE A 180 -18.24 6.12 -5.57
C ILE A 180 -16.78 5.78 -5.31
N ILE A 181 -16.52 4.52 -4.97
CA ILE A 181 -15.18 4.00 -4.87
C ILE A 181 -14.74 3.54 -6.25
N LEU A 182 -13.60 4.04 -6.68
CA LEU A 182 -12.99 3.71 -7.96
C LEU A 182 -12.01 2.55 -7.79
N ASN A 183 -11.97 1.68 -8.79
CA ASN A 183 -10.99 0.60 -8.83
C ASN A 183 -9.56 1.18 -8.94
N PRO A 184 -8.64 0.86 -8.02
CA PRO A 184 -7.28 1.36 -8.05
C PRO A 184 -6.49 0.89 -9.28
N ALA A 185 -6.84 -0.23 -9.91
CA ALA A 185 -6.15 -0.71 -11.11
C ALA A 185 -6.35 0.22 -12.32
N ASP A 186 -7.47 0.93 -12.38
CA ASP A 186 -7.82 1.79 -13.53
C ASP A 186 -7.25 3.20 -13.38
N ILE A 187 -6.71 3.53 -12.20
CA ILE A 187 -6.19 4.85 -11.91
C ILE A 187 -4.70 4.91 -12.25
N ARG A 188 -4.35 5.97 -12.99
CA ARG A 188 -2.97 6.28 -13.37
C ARG A 188 -2.63 7.67 -12.84
N MET A 189 -1.46 7.81 -12.25
CA MET A 189 -0.87 9.12 -12.03
C MET A 189 -0.32 9.60 -13.37
N GLY A 190 -0.85 10.71 -13.90
CA GLY A 190 -0.28 11.34 -15.08
C GLY A 190 0.81 12.33 -14.69
N GLY A 191 1.76 12.54 -15.59
CA GLY A 191 2.88 13.44 -15.37
C GLY A 191 2.40 14.88 -15.16
N ASN A 192 2.59 15.41 -13.95
CA ASN A 192 2.62 16.84 -13.70
C ASN A 192 4.08 17.23 -13.54
N ILE A 193 4.53 18.24 -14.28
CA ILE A 193 5.90 18.78 -14.19
C ILE A 193 6.15 19.36 -12.79
N SER A 194 5.08 19.75 -12.10
CA SER A 194 5.10 20.15 -10.70
C SER A 194 4.81 18.94 -9.79
N PHE A 195 5.83 18.52 -9.02
CA PHE A 195 5.74 17.46 -8.00
C PHE A 195 4.85 17.81 -6.79
N VAL A 196 4.28 19.02 -6.75
CA VAL A 196 3.51 19.52 -5.61
C VAL A 196 2.15 18.81 -5.47
N ALA A 197 1.54 18.41 -6.58
CA ALA A 197 0.28 17.67 -6.56
C ALA A 197 0.19 16.66 -7.71
N GLY A 198 0.07 15.38 -7.37
CA GLY A 198 -0.18 14.31 -8.32
C GLY A 198 -1.56 14.42 -8.92
N LYS A 199 -1.64 14.52 -10.26
CA LYS A 199 -2.91 14.42 -10.99
C LYS A 199 -3.18 12.96 -11.31
N TYR A 200 -4.30 12.45 -10.79
CA TYR A 200 -4.77 11.10 -11.05
C TYR A 200 -5.83 11.12 -12.14
N TYR A 201 -5.69 10.21 -13.10
CA TYR A 201 -6.62 10.02 -14.21
C TYR A 201 -7.20 8.63 -14.12
N LYS A 202 -8.51 8.51 -14.28
CA LYS A 202 -9.16 7.22 -14.49
C LYS A 202 -8.97 6.83 -15.95
N THR A 203 -8.38 5.67 -16.19
CA THR A 203 -8.34 5.05 -17.53
C THR A 203 -9.76 4.55 -17.81
N LEU A 204 -10.38 5.08 -18.86
CA LEU A 204 -11.69 4.62 -19.31
C LEU A 204 -11.47 3.42 -20.25
N SER A 205 -12.30 2.38 -20.11
CA SER A 205 -12.37 1.32 -21.13
C SER A 205 -13.35 1.74 -22.23
N ASP A 206 -13.19 1.18 -23.44
CA ASP A 206 -14.07 1.48 -24.57
C ASP A 206 -15.57 1.28 -24.25
N TYR A 207 -15.90 0.32 -23.38
CA TYR A 207 -17.27 0.09 -22.90
C TYR A 207 -17.88 1.21 -22.02
N GLU A 208 -17.07 2.14 -21.50
CA GLU A 208 -17.55 3.27 -20.70
C GLU A 208 -17.75 4.55 -21.55
N LEU A 209 -17.41 4.51 -22.85
CA LEU A 209 -17.47 5.65 -23.77
C LEU A 209 -18.70 5.64 -24.68
N ASP A 210 -19.29 4.47 -24.91
CA ASP A 210 -20.57 4.29 -25.62
C ASP A 210 -21.77 4.41 -24.67
#